data_AF-A0A1G9MMH3-F1
#
_entry.id   AF-A0A1G9MMH3-F1
#
_cell.length_a   1.000
_cell.length_b   1.000
_cell.length_c   1.000
_cell.angle_alpha   90.00
_cell.angle_beta   90.00
_cell.angle_gamma   90.00
#
_symmetry.space_group_name_H-M   'P 1'
#
loop_
_entity.id
_entity.type
_entity.pdbx_description
1 polymer ?
#
loop_
_entity_poly.entity_id
_entity_poly.type
_entity_poly.pdbx_seq_one_letter_code
_entity_poly.pdbx_strand_id
1 'polypeptide(L)'
;MWPQTGEMQTFLPFPDFQQSAAALDRVRLGKQRVEALQILRALVIPEYGWQSHPAVRMWMGYVPALTKYGLAMVDEWTARGGEDTTREKIMEFAPQAAHPDYAAKIPMPPWLGNPDFHLSHRSRLIAKDPRFYTQVFPGTDPDLEYVWPEPKHELVPEDPAGDRMWVLRLPLGDTEPEQLKTVSLPPVGRGKAPADDEYQFVYAESGSRRPRKVRKLPPKQLVKKPTRKRQQQEEAFTTLPGNSVVAIPVNGGTSFAIGKVLGRPITVEGHFARNFQVDEIVDRSVFDYPALMQDPRAFFPIPAR
;
A
#
# COMPACT_ATOMS: atom_id res chain seq x y z
N MET A 1 -0.12 -20.59 20.81
CA MET A 1 0.09 -19.34 21.57
C MET A 1 1.12 -18.52 20.79
N TRP A 2 0.63 -17.62 19.95
CA TRP A 2 1.43 -16.91 18.94
C TRP A 2 2.09 -15.66 19.57
N PRO A 3 3.40 -15.44 19.41
CA PRO A 3 4.04 -14.23 19.91
C PRO A 3 3.65 -13.02 19.05
N GLN A 4 3.03 -12.01 19.66
CA GLN A 4 2.67 -10.71 19.08
C GLN A 4 3.91 -9.84 18.80
N THR A 5 4.60 -10.09 17.69
CA THR A 5 5.60 -9.15 17.14
C THR A 5 4.98 -8.32 16.02
N GLY A 6 4.80 -7.01 16.26
CA GLY A 6 4.65 -5.97 15.22
C GLY A 6 3.47 -6.06 14.26
N GLU A 7 2.27 -6.42 14.73
CA GLU A 7 1.08 -6.45 13.87
C GLU A 7 0.58 -5.04 13.54
N MET A 8 0.19 -4.86 12.27
CA MET A 8 -0.53 -3.70 11.75
C MET A 8 -1.76 -3.39 12.61
N GLN A 9 -1.92 -2.14 13.07
CA GLN A 9 -3.06 -1.76 13.91
C GLN A 9 -3.81 -0.53 13.38
N THR A 10 -5.06 -0.38 13.79
CA THR A 10 -5.83 0.87 13.70
C THR A 10 -6.08 1.35 15.12
N PHE A 11 -5.93 2.63 15.43
CA PHE A 11 -6.25 3.18 16.75
C PHE A 11 -7.38 4.21 16.66
N LEU A 12 -8.54 3.87 17.23
CA LEU A 12 -9.73 4.72 17.27
C LEU A 12 -10.28 4.83 18.70
N PRO A 13 -9.58 5.53 19.61
CA PRO A 13 -10.08 5.74 20.97
C PRO A 13 -11.34 6.64 21.03
N PHE A 14 -11.70 7.31 19.93
CA PHE A 14 -12.86 8.20 19.84
C PHE A 14 -13.63 7.96 18.54
N PRO A 15 -14.93 8.32 18.49
CA PRO A 15 -15.75 8.22 17.27
C PRO A 15 -15.37 9.25 16.20
N ASP A 16 -14.52 10.22 16.55
CA ASP A 16 -13.98 11.23 15.64
C ASP A 16 -12.52 10.92 15.29
N PHE A 17 -12.17 11.04 14.00
CA PHE A 17 -10.84 10.68 13.52
C PHE A 17 -9.78 11.69 13.94
N GLN A 18 -10.09 12.98 13.93
CA GLN A 18 -9.19 14.05 14.36
C GLN A 18 -8.94 13.96 15.87
N GLN A 19 -9.98 13.73 16.66
CA GLN A 19 -9.87 13.50 18.10
C GLN A 19 -9.03 12.25 18.39
N SER A 20 -9.23 11.18 17.62
CA SER A 20 -8.41 9.96 17.72
C SER A 20 -6.95 10.24 17.41
N ALA A 21 -6.65 11.00 16.36
CA ALA A 21 -5.28 11.36 15.98
C ALA A 21 -4.60 12.22 17.05
N ALA A 22 -5.31 13.24 17.55
CA ALA A 22 -4.82 14.15 18.58
C ALA A 22 -4.43 13.42 19.88
N ALA A 23 -5.15 12.35 20.22
CA ALA A 23 -4.90 11.57 21.43
C ALA A 23 -3.67 10.65 21.34
N LEU A 24 -3.13 10.40 20.15
CA LEU A 24 -1.98 9.50 19.98
C LEU A 24 -0.67 10.19 20.35
N ASP A 25 0.24 9.45 20.97
CA ASP A 25 1.64 9.84 21.06
C ASP A 25 2.32 9.87 19.68
N ARG A 26 3.45 10.58 19.59
CA ARG A 26 4.17 10.79 18.32
C ARG A 26 4.57 9.49 17.61
N VAL A 27 4.95 8.44 18.35
CA VAL A 27 5.40 7.17 17.75
C VAL A 27 4.23 6.45 17.10
N ARG A 28 3.09 6.35 17.79
CA ARG A 28 1.90 5.66 17.27
C ARG A 28 1.23 6.46 16.15
N LEU A 29 1.13 7.79 16.30
CA LEU A 29 0.64 8.66 15.22
C LEU A 29 1.46 8.53 13.93
N GLY A 30 2.79 8.52 14.05
CA GLY A 30 3.68 8.32 12.90
C GLY A 30 3.45 6.99 12.18
N LYS A 31 3.18 5.93 12.93
CA LYS A 31 2.87 4.60 12.38
C LYS A 31 1.50 4.54 11.72
N GLN A 32 0.47 5.15 12.32
CA GLN A 32 -0.90 5.07 11.82
C GLN A 32 -1.07 5.63 10.40
N ARG A 33 -0.27 6.62 9.98
CA ARG A 33 -0.25 7.08 8.58
C ARG A 33 0.17 5.98 7.60
N VAL A 34 1.26 5.28 7.93
CA VAL A 34 1.81 4.20 7.11
C VAL A 34 0.90 2.98 7.15
N GLU A 35 0.39 2.61 8.31
CA GLU A 35 -0.54 1.49 8.48
C GLU A 35 -1.86 1.74 7.75
N ALA A 36 -2.42 2.96 7.79
CA ALA A 36 -3.60 3.32 7.01
C ALA A 36 -3.37 3.15 5.50
N LEU A 37 -2.24 3.63 4.97
CA LEU A 37 -1.87 3.43 3.56
C LEU A 37 -1.73 1.94 3.21
N GLN A 38 -1.16 1.14 4.10
CA GLN A 38 -1.03 -0.30 3.89
C GLN A 38 -2.38 -1.01 3.89
N ILE A 39 -3.31 -0.62 4.77
CA ILE A 39 -4.68 -1.17 4.79
C ILE A 39 -5.41 -0.77 3.50
N LEU A 40 -5.31 0.49 3.07
CA LEU A 40 -5.89 0.95 1.79
C LEU A 40 -5.40 0.10 0.61
N ARG A 41 -4.09 -0.14 0.54
CA ARG A 41 -3.49 -1.04 -0.47
C ARG A 41 -4.03 -2.47 -0.35
N ALA A 42 -4.14 -3.01 0.86
CA ALA A 42 -4.68 -4.35 1.06
C ALA A 42 -6.14 -4.50 0.63
N LEU A 43 -6.96 -3.46 0.81
CA LEU A 43 -8.37 -3.44 0.41
C LEU A 43 -8.59 -3.32 -1.10
N VAL A 44 -7.63 -2.73 -1.82
CA VAL A 44 -7.85 -2.29 -3.22
C VAL A 44 -6.95 -3.01 -4.22
N ILE A 45 -5.72 -3.34 -3.84
CA ILE A 45 -4.73 -3.91 -4.76
C ILE A 45 -4.81 -5.44 -4.70
N PRO A 46 -5.06 -6.11 -5.84
CA PRO A 46 -5.08 -7.55 -5.91
C PRO A 46 -3.78 -8.17 -5.41
N GLU A 47 -3.89 -9.29 -4.71
CA GLU A 47 -2.77 -10.05 -4.17
C GLU A 47 -1.82 -9.30 -3.20
N TYR A 48 -2.18 -8.10 -2.73
CA TYR A 48 -1.42 -7.38 -1.73
C TYR A 48 -1.38 -8.15 -0.40
N GLY A 49 -0.35 -7.92 0.42
CA GLY A 49 -0.21 -8.60 1.71
C GLY A 49 -1.31 -8.22 2.70
N TRP A 50 -1.52 -9.05 3.72
CA TRP A 50 -2.35 -8.75 4.91
C TRP A 50 -3.87 -8.67 4.67
N GLN A 51 -4.39 -9.12 3.53
CA GLN A 51 -5.83 -9.10 3.21
C GLN A 51 -6.71 -9.85 4.24
N SER A 52 -6.18 -10.88 4.90
CA SER A 52 -6.88 -11.61 5.96
C SER A 52 -6.72 -11.01 7.36
N HIS A 53 -5.95 -9.92 7.51
CA HIS A 53 -5.68 -9.32 8.82
C HIS A 53 -6.96 -8.67 9.39
N PRO A 54 -7.29 -8.83 10.68
CA PRO A 54 -8.50 -8.26 11.28
C PRO A 54 -8.64 -6.75 11.08
N ALA A 55 -7.53 -6.01 11.24
CA ALA A 55 -7.49 -4.57 10.97
C ALA A 55 -7.76 -4.22 9.50
N VAL A 56 -7.52 -5.11 8.54
CA VAL A 56 -7.91 -4.88 7.14
C VAL A 56 -9.38 -5.22 6.95
N ARG A 57 -9.79 -6.40 7.44
CA ARG A 57 -11.16 -6.91 7.31
C ARG A 57 -12.22 -5.93 7.82
N MET A 58 -12.00 -5.30 8.99
CA MET A 58 -12.98 -4.36 9.56
C MET A 58 -13.31 -3.14 8.67
N TRP A 59 -12.41 -2.79 7.74
CA TRP A 59 -12.55 -1.66 6.81
C TRP A 59 -13.08 -2.07 5.43
N MET A 60 -13.35 -3.36 5.16
CA MET A 60 -13.92 -3.78 3.88
C MET A 60 -15.27 -3.08 3.63
N GLY A 61 -15.38 -2.45 2.46
CA GLY A 61 -16.53 -1.65 2.05
C GLY A 61 -16.46 -0.17 2.46
N TYR A 62 -15.40 0.25 3.16
CA TYR A 62 -15.27 1.61 3.71
C TYR A 62 -13.97 2.31 3.30
N VAL A 63 -13.46 2.06 2.08
CA VAL A 63 -12.23 2.68 1.55
C VAL A 63 -12.24 4.22 1.72
N PRO A 64 -13.30 4.98 1.34
CA PRO A 64 -13.30 6.43 1.54
C PRO A 64 -13.24 6.86 3.01
N ALA A 65 -13.84 6.10 3.93
CA ALA A 65 -13.78 6.41 5.37
C ALA A 65 -12.37 6.16 5.93
N LEU A 66 -11.71 5.08 5.50
CA LEU A 66 -10.32 4.81 5.84
C LEU A 66 -9.37 5.87 5.26
N THR A 67 -9.64 6.37 4.04
CA THR A 67 -8.91 7.51 3.49
C THR A 67 -9.03 8.73 4.39
N LYS A 68 -10.23 9.07 4.87
CA LYS A 68 -10.41 10.17 5.85
C LYS A 68 -9.64 9.93 7.14
N TYR A 69 -9.67 8.71 7.66
CA TYR A 69 -8.90 8.34 8.84
C TYR A 69 -7.41 8.57 8.64
N GLY A 70 -6.85 8.06 7.52
CA GLY A 70 -5.45 8.25 7.16
C GLY A 70 -5.08 9.73 7.05
N LEU A 71 -5.93 10.53 6.39
CA LEU A 71 -5.72 11.98 6.25
C LEU A 71 -5.74 12.70 7.60
N ALA A 72 -6.64 12.35 8.52
CA ALA A 72 -6.65 12.92 9.88
C ALA A 72 -5.34 12.63 10.64
N MET A 73 -4.78 11.42 10.48
CA MET A 73 -3.47 11.09 11.06
C MET A 73 -2.33 11.88 10.42
N VAL A 74 -2.40 12.16 9.12
CA VAL A 74 -1.44 12.99 8.40
C VAL A 74 -1.55 14.46 8.83
N ASP A 75 -2.76 15.01 8.89
CA ASP A 75 -3.03 16.38 9.32
C ASP A 75 -2.44 16.63 10.71
N GLU A 76 -2.72 15.75 11.68
CA GLU A 76 -2.19 15.88 13.03
C GLU A 76 -0.66 15.71 13.08
N TRP A 77 -0.10 14.77 12.30
CA TRP A 77 1.34 14.57 12.24
C TRP A 77 2.09 15.78 11.70
N THR A 78 1.58 16.37 10.62
CA THR A 78 2.16 17.55 9.97
C THR A 78 1.99 18.80 10.84
N ALA A 79 0.84 18.96 11.49
CA ALA A 79 0.62 20.03 12.48
C ALA A 79 1.63 19.98 13.63
N ARG A 80 2.12 18.79 14.01
CA ARG A 80 3.20 18.59 15.00
C ARG A 80 4.62 18.71 14.43
N GLY A 81 4.77 19.28 13.23
CA GLY A 81 6.06 19.48 12.56
C GLY A 81 6.71 18.19 12.07
N GLY A 82 5.91 17.16 11.77
CA GLY A 82 6.40 15.93 11.16
C GLY A 82 6.38 16.00 9.63
N GLU A 83 7.43 15.46 8.98
CA GLU A 83 7.48 15.31 7.51
C GLU A 83 6.59 14.16 7.04
N ASP A 84 5.86 14.36 5.94
CA ASP A 84 4.92 13.38 5.40
C ASP A 84 5.19 13.08 3.92
N THR A 85 5.11 11.80 3.59
CA THR A 85 5.20 11.26 2.21
C THR A 85 4.01 10.36 1.88
N THR A 86 2.98 10.35 2.74
CA THR A 86 1.85 9.41 2.65
C THR A 86 0.57 10.07 2.17
N ARG A 87 0.39 11.38 2.33
CA ARG A 87 -0.84 12.12 1.96
C ARG A 87 -1.27 11.84 0.54
N GLU A 88 -0.39 12.13 -0.43
CA GLU A 88 -0.72 12.01 -1.85
C GLU A 88 -1.09 10.56 -2.20
N LYS A 89 -0.32 9.60 -1.69
CA LYS A 89 -0.58 8.17 -1.86
C LYS A 89 -1.93 7.76 -1.22
N ILE A 90 -2.31 8.32 -0.07
CA ILE A 90 -3.60 8.05 0.59
C ILE A 90 -4.77 8.66 -0.20
N MET A 91 -4.60 9.87 -0.74
CA MET A 91 -5.64 10.59 -1.47
C MET A 91 -6.09 9.85 -2.74
N GLU A 92 -5.18 9.14 -3.42
CA GLU A 92 -5.51 8.38 -4.63
C GLU A 92 -6.62 7.33 -4.45
N PHE A 93 -6.82 6.81 -3.23
CA PHE A 93 -7.82 5.77 -2.95
C PHE A 93 -9.25 6.31 -2.87
N ALA A 94 -9.39 7.60 -2.55
CA ALA A 94 -10.68 8.29 -2.60
C ALA A 94 -10.43 9.79 -2.80
N PRO A 95 -10.08 10.24 -4.02
CA PRO A 95 -9.82 11.66 -4.30
C PRO A 95 -10.99 12.57 -3.89
N GLN A 96 -12.21 12.06 -4.06
CA GLN A 96 -13.45 12.71 -3.67
C GLN A 96 -13.58 12.92 -2.15
N ALA A 97 -12.87 12.15 -1.31
CA ALA A 97 -12.89 12.34 0.14
C ALA A 97 -12.25 13.66 0.59
N ALA A 98 -11.45 14.31 -0.27
CA ALA A 98 -10.89 15.62 -0.03
C ALA A 98 -11.86 16.79 -0.33
N HIS A 99 -12.95 16.55 -1.07
CA HIS A 99 -13.94 17.59 -1.37
C HIS A 99 -14.96 17.72 -0.22
N PRO A 100 -15.14 18.91 0.40
CA PRO A 100 -16.00 19.08 1.58
C PRO A 100 -17.43 18.53 1.41
N ASP A 101 -18.06 18.82 0.27
CA ASP A 101 -19.45 18.38 -0.01
C ASP A 101 -19.60 16.86 -0.14
N TYR A 102 -18.55 16.18 -0.56
CA TYR A 102 -18.54 14.72 -0.67
C TYR A 102 -18.12 14.08 0.64
N ALA A 103 -17.18 14.69 1.36
CA ALA A 103 -16.69 14.24 2.65
C ALA A 103 -17.84 14.00 3.65
N ALA A 104 -18.85 14.86 3.66
CA ALA A 104 -20.02 14.73 4.53
C ALA A 104 -20.95 13.56 4.16
N LYS A 105 -20.90 13.07 2.91
CA LYS A 105 -21.75 11.99 2.38
C LYS A 105 -21.09 10.61 2.44
N ILE A 106 -19.82 10.53 2.85
CA ILE A 106 -19.10 9.26 2.96
C ILE A 106 -19.79 8.36 4.00
N PRO A 107 -20.24 7.15 3.62
CA PRO A 107 -20.77 6.19 4.57
C PRO A 107 -19.69 5.81 5.59
N MET A 108 -20.02 5.97 6.87
CA MET A 108 -19.12 5.57 7.95
C MET A 108 -19.36 4.11 8.35
N PRO A 109 -18.32 3.40 8.81
CA PRO A 109 -18.49 2.06 9.35
C PRO A 109 -19.46 2.05 10.55
N PRO A 110 -20.34 1.04 10.68
CA PRO A 110 -21.38 1.00 11.73
C PRO A 110 -20.80 0.83 13.14
N TRP A 111 -19.55 0.39 13.25
CA TRP A 111 -18.82 0.27 14.51
C TRP A 111 -18.21 1.60 14.97
N LEU A 112 -18.12 2.62 14.10
CA LEU A 112 -17.68 3.97 14.49
C LEU A 112 -18.80 4.62 15.30
N GLY A 113 -18.53 4.95 16.56
CA GLY A 113 -19.56 5.37 17.53
C GLY A 113 -19.93 4.30 18.55
N ASN A 114 -19.53 3.04 18.35
CA ASN A 114 -19.77 1.98 19.34
C ASN A 114 -18.87 2.19 20.58
N PRO A 115 -19.44 2.37 21.79
CA PRO A 115 -18.65 2.63 22.99
C PRO A 115 -17.64 1.53 23.34
N ASP A 116 -18.01 0.26 23.20
CA ASP A 116 -17.16 -0.88 23.55
C ASP A 116 -15.99 -1.01 22.58
N PHE A 117 -16.23 -0.72 21.30
CA PHE A 117 -15.17 -0.62 20.30
C PHE A 117 -14.14 0.44 20.73
N HIS A 118 -14.57 1.69 20.95
CA HIS A 118 -13.67 2.77 21.35
C HIS A 118 -12.94 2.49 22.67
N LEU A 119 -13.63 1.88 23.63
CA LEU A 119 -13.06 1.53 24.92
C LEU A 119 -11.95 0.48 24.78
N SER A 120 -12.14 -0.53 23.92
CA SER A 120 -11.11 -1.55 23.66
C SER A 120 -9.86 -0.97 22.98
N HIS A 121 -10.01 0.02 22.10
CA HIS A 121 -8.88 0.74 21.51
C HIS A 121 -8.13 1.60 22.53
N ARG A 122 -8.83 2.25 23.48
CA ARG A 122 -8.19 2.96 24.61
C ARG A 122 -7.40 1.99 25.49
N SER A 123 -8.02 0.87 25.87
CA SER A 123 -7.37 -0.20 26.65
C SER A 123 -6.07 -0.67 25.97
N ARG A 124 -6.14 -0.94 24.67
CA ARG A 124 -4.97 -1.35 23.87
C ARG A 124 -3.87 -0.30 23.85
N LEU A 125 -4.21 1.00 23.78
CA LEU A 125 -3.22 2.08 23.85
C LEU A 125 -2.55 2.14 25.23
N ILE A 126 -3.31 1.99 26.33
CA ILE A 126 -2.75 1.90 27.69
C ILE A 126 -1.79 0.72 27.82
N ALA A 127 -2.17 -0.47 27.36
CA ALA A 127 -1.29 -1.64 27.36
C ALA A 127 0.02 -1.40 26.58
N LYS A 128 -0.01 -0.54 25.55
CA LYS A 128 1.16 -0.21 24.73
C LYS A 128 2.07 0.83 25.40
N ASP A 129 1.54 1.82 26.09
CA ASP A 129 2.30 2.80 26.88
C ASP A 129 1.48 3.29 28.09
N PRO A 130 1.58 2.60 29.23
CA PRO A 130 0.77 2.94 30.40
C PRO A 130 1.07 4.33 30.95
N ARG A 131 2.30 4.84 30.79
CA ARG A 131 2.70 6.14 31.35
C ARG A 131 2.02 7.28 30.64
N PHE A 132 1.96 7.21 29.31
CA PHE A 132 1.29 8.23 28.51
C PHE A 132 -0.23 8.09 28.58
N TYR A 133 -0.76 6.90 28.28
CA TYR A 133 -2.19 6.75 28.00
C TYR A 133 -3.07 6.65 29.24
N THR A 134 -2.55 6.28 30.43
CA THR A 134 -3.36 6.34 31.66
C THR A 134 -3.78 7.78 31.98
N GLN A 135 -2.95 8.76 31.63
CA GLN A 135 -3.28 10.19 31.80
C GLN A 135 -4.29 10.68 30.75
N VAL A 136 -4.23 10.14 29.53
CA VAL A 136 -5.14 10.50 28.42
C VAL A 136 -6.51 9.84 28.60
N PHE A 137 -6.57 8.61 29.13
CA PHE A 137 -7.80 7.82 29.29
C PHE A 137 -7.99 7.39 30.76
N PRO A 138 -8.19 8.33 31.69
CA PRO A 138 -8.37 8.00 33.10
C PRO A 138 -9.56 7.07 33.31
N GLY A 139 -9.38 6.04 34.14
CA GLY A 139 -10.43 5.09 34.50
C GLY A 139 -10.71 3.99 33.46
N THR A 140 -9.96 3.92 32.35
CA THR A 140 -10.06 2.80 31.40
C THR A 140 -9.24 1.61 31.89
N ASP A 141 -9.85 0.43 31.94
CA ASP A 141 -9.17 -0.83 32.24
C ASP A 141 -8.13 -1.18 31.14
N PRO A 142 -6.85 -1.44 31.46
CA PRO A 142 -5.81 -1.75 30.48
C PRO A 142 -5.84 -3.16 29.88
N ASP A 143 -6.70 -4.07 30.37
CA ASP A 143 -6.72 -5.49 29.97
C ASP A 143 -8.04 -5.93 29.31
N LEU A 144 -8.68 -5.04 28.54
CA LEU A 144 -9.86 -5.39 27.77
C LEU A 144 -9.49 -6.14 26.50
N GLU A 145 -10.37 -7.06 26.08
CA GLU A 145 -10.24 -7.74 24.80
C GLU A 145 -10.27 -6.72 23.65
N TYR A 146 -9.32 -6.85 22.73
CA TYR A 146 -9.21 -5.91 21.62
C TYR A 146 -10.23 -6.24 20.52
N VAL A 147 -11.22 -5.37 20.32
CA VAL A 147 -12.35 -5.64 19.42
C VAL A 147 -11.97 -5.34 17.98
N TRP A 148 -12.12 -6.34 17.11
CA TRP A 148 -12.04 -6.19 15.65
C TRP A 148 -13.38 -6.52 15.01
N PRO A 149 -14.11 -5.52 14.46
CA PRO A 149 -15.36 -5.77 13.77
C PRO A 149 -15.17 -6.64 12.53
N GLU A 150 -16.03 -7.65 12.35
CA GLU A 150 -16.06 -8.44 11.13
C GLU A 150 -16.76 -7.66 10.00
N PRO A 151 -16.33 -7.85 8.74
CA PRO A 151 -16.94 -7.18 7.61
C PRO A 151 -18.34 -7.73 7.32
N LYS A 152 -19.23 -6.87 6.84
CA LYS A 152 -20.56 -7.29 6.37
C LYS A 152 -20.46 -8.21 5.15
N HIS A 153 -19.48 -7.97 4.29
CA HIS A 153 -19.18 -8.73 3.08
C HIS A 153 -17.68 -8.91 2.95
N GLU A 154 -17.23 -10.11 2.62
CA GLU A 154 -15.83 -10.33 2.26
C GLU A 154 -15.60 -9.76 0.86
N LEU A 155 -14.78 -8.71 0.79
CA LEU A 155 -14.43 -8.02 -0.44
C LEU A 155 -12.93 -8.19 -0.68
N VAL A 156 -12.57 -9.23 -1.41
CA VAL A 156 -11.18 -9.48 -1.81
C VAL A 156 -10.94 -8.81 -3.16
N PRO A 157 -9.94 -7.92 -3.31
CA PRO A 157 -9.66 -7.29 -4.58
C PRO A 157 -9.12 -8.33 -5.58
N GLU A 158 -9.70 -8.31 -6.77
CA GLU A 158 -9.32 -9.18 -7.89
C GLU A 158 -8.83 -8.34 -9.07
N ASP A 159 -8.00 -8.94 -9.91
CA ASP A 159 -7.61 -8.31 -11.17
C ASP A 159 -8.85 -8.05 -12.04
N PRO A 160 -8.88 -6.95 -12.80
CA PRO A 160 -10.03 -6.57 -13.62
C PRO A 160 -10.42 -7.68 -14.60
N ALA A 161 -11.72 -7.97 -14.63
CA ALA A 161 -12.33 -8.81 -15.64
C ALA A 161 -12.66 -7.98 -16.90
N GLY A 162 -12.51 -8.57 -18.08
CA GLY A 162 -12.85 -7.93 -19.36
C GLY A 162 -11.72 -7.09 -19.94
N ASP A 163 -12.08 -5.93 -20.49
CA ASP A 163 -11.16 -5.01 -21.17
C ASP A 163 -10.18 -4.39 -20.18
N ARG A 164 -8.89 -4.55 -20.48
CA ARG A 164 -7.80 -4.20 -19.59
C ARG A 164 -6.62 -3.69 -20.38
N MET A 165 -5.87 -2.82 -19.73
CA MET A 165 -4.50 -2.50 -20.13
C MET A 165 -3.54 -3.08 -19.10
N TRP A 166 -2.29 -3.26 -19.51
CA TRP A 166 -1.25 -3.82 -18.63
C TRP A 166 -0.30 -2.74 -18.17
N VAL A 167 0.11 -2.78 -16.92
CA VAL A 167 1.18 -1.93 -16.41
C VAL A 167 2.45 -2.77 -16.32
N LEU A 168 3.55 -2.27 -16.90
CA LEU A 168 4.86 -2.91 -16.84
C LEU A 168 5.86 -1.96 -16.18
N ARG A 169 6.34 -2.32 -14.99
CA ARG A 169 7.37 -1.56 -14.29
C ARG A 169 8.76 -1.91 -14.82
N LEU A 170 9.45 -0.93 -15.37
CA LEU A 170 10.80 -1.06 -15.89
C LEU A 170 11.77 -0.13 -15.15
N PRO A 171 13.02 -0.58 -14.89
CA PRO A 171 14.08 0.31 -14.46
C PRO A 171 14.61 1.08 -15.67
N LEU A 172 13.91 2.14 -16.08
CA LEU A 172 14.21 2.88 -17.31
C LEU A 172 15.57 3.62 -17.28
N GLY A 173 16.13 3.88 -16.09
CA GLY A 173 17.37 4.67 -15.97
C GLY A 173 17.22 6.03 -16.64
N ASP A 174 18.17 6.38 -17.51
CA ASP A 174 18.15 7.61 -18.32
C ASP A 174 17.48 7.43 -19.69
N THR A 175 16.76 6.32 -19.92
CA THR A 175 16.11 6.06 -21.21
C THR A 175 14.87 6.94 -21.35
N GLU A 176 14.87 7.80 -22.37
CA GLU A 176 13.69 8.60 -22.71
C GLU A 176 12.53 7.68 -23.11
N PRO A 177 11.32 7.90 -22.58
CA PRO A 177 10.20 6.99 -22.81
C PRO A 177 9.87 6.77 -24.29
N GLU A 178 9.99 7.82 -25.12
CA GLU A 178 9.73 7.79 -26.56
C GLU A 178 10.70 6.86 -27.34
N GLN A 179 11.85 6.55 -26.75
CA GLN A 179 12.87 5.69 -27.36
C GLN A 179 12.65 4.20 -27.04
N LEU A 180 11.61 3.86 -26.27
CA LEU A 180 11.28 2.49 -25.90
C LEU A 180 10.74 1.70 -27.10
N LYS A 181 11.65 1.05 -27.81
CA LYS A 181 11.36 0.15 -28.94
C LYS A 181 11.08 -1.30 -28.52
N THR A 182 11.55 -1.67 -27.33
CA THR A 182 11.42 -3.03 -26.80
C THR A 182 11.19 -3.01 -25.31
N VAL A 183 10.40 -3.96 -24.82
CA VAL A 183 10.13 -4.14 -23.39
C VAL A 183 10.36 -5.58 -22.96
N SER A 184 10.89 -5.77 -21.76
CA SER A 184 11.13 -7.09 -21.16
C SER A 184 10.75 -7.06 -19.69
N LEU A 185 10.35 -8.20 -19.14
CA LEU A 185 10.12 -8.29 -17.71
C LEU A 185 11.45 -8.14 -16.95
N PRO A 186 11.51 -7.30 -15.90
CA PRO A 186 12.73 -7.14 -15.13
C PRO A 186 13.10 -8.47 -14.43
N PRO A 187 14.39 -8.81 -14.35
CA PRO A 187 14.85 -10.06 -13.75
C PRO A 187 14.49 -10.16 -12.26
N VAL A 188 14.20 -11.38 -11.81
CA VAL A 188 13.86 -11.66 -10.41
C VAL A 188 15.03 -11.26 -9.49
N GLY A 189 14.79 -10.32 -8.57
CA GLY A 189 15.76 -9.88 -7.57
C GLY A 189 16.74 -8.78 -8.03
N ARG A 190 16.65 -8.29 -9.26
CA ARG A 190 17.39 -7.10 -9.74
C ARG A 190 16.41 -6.04 -10.22
N GLY A 191 15.79 -5.40 -9.24
CA GLY A 191 15.00 -4.20 -9.39
C GLY A 191 14.76 -3.69 -8.00
N LYS A 192 15.60 -2.75 -7.53
CA LYS A 192 15.15 -1.88 -6.46
C LYS A 192 13.96 -1.13 -7.04
N ALA A 193 12.79 -1.25 -6.42
CA ALA A 193 11.77 -0.22 -6.61
C ALA A 193 12.46 1.15 -6.37
N PRO A 194 12.05 2.23 -7.07
CA PRO A 194 12.56 3.56 -6.73
C PRO A 194 12.48 3.73 -5.21
N ALA A 195 13.54 4.30 -4.63
CA ALA A 195 13.84 4.25 -3.21
C ALA A 195 12.71 4.79 -2.30
N ASP A 196 11.70 5.46 -2.86
CA ASP A 196 10.50 5.92 -2.16
C ASP A 196 9.49 4.83 -1.76
N ASP A 197 9.60 3.61 -2.29
CA ASP A 197 8.69 2.51 -1.96
C ASP A 197 9.36 1.33 -1.24
N GLU A 198 10.68 1.40 -0.99
CA GLU A 198 11.38 0.41 -0.17
C GLU A 198 11.40 0.84 1.32
N TYR A 199 10.23 1.04 1.93
CA TYR A 199 10.13 1.06 3.39
C TYR A 199 10.32 -0.38 3.90
N GLN A 200 11.59 -0.78 4.04
CA GLN A 200 11.97 -1.97 4.79
C GLN A 200 11.50 -1.81 6.25
N PHE A 201 10.86 -2.85 6.77
CA PHE A 201 10.45 -2.97 8.16
C PHE A 201 11.64 -2.78 9.12
N VAL A 202 11.82 -1.56 9.64
CA VAL A 202 12.73 -1.32 10.77
C VAL A 202 11.89 -1.49 12.05
N TYR A 203 11.97 -2.68 12.64
CA TYR A 203 11.62 -2.82 14.06
C TYR A 203 12.58 -1.94 14.85
N ALA A 204 12.09 -0.86 15.45
CA ALA A 204 12.70 -0.36 16.67
C ALA A 204 12.43 -1.42 17.74
N GLU A 205 13.35 -2.38 17.91
CA GLU A 205 13.36 -3.25 19.08
C GLU A 205 13.45 -2.35 20.32
N SER A 206 12.38 -2.35 21.11
CA SER A 206 12.41 -1.83 22.48
C SER A 206 13.29 -2.75 23.32
N GLY A 207 14.55 -2.34 23.51
CA GLY A 207 15.38 -2.65 24.68
C GLY A 207 15.80 -4.11 24.91
N SER A 208 17.01 -4.47 24.46
CA SER A 208 17.95 -5.26 25.29
C SER A 208 19.37 -5.21 24.69
N ARG A 209 20.35 -4.74 25.48
CA ARG A 209 21.78 -4.76 25.11
C ARG A 209 22.22 -6.22 24.90
N ARG A 210 22.31 -6.66 23.64
CA ARG A 210 23.01 -7.91 23.27
C ARG A 210 24.46 -7.60 22.89
N PRO A 211 25.43 -8.43 23.29
CA PRO A 211 26.84 -8.20 22.97
C PRO A 211 27.11 -8.30 21.46
N ARG A 212 28.08 -7.50 21.00
CA ARG A 212 28.47 -7.28 19.60
C ARG A 212 28.80 -8.62 18.91
N LYS A 213 27.95 -9.09 17.99
CA LYS A 213 28.24 -10.28 17.16
C LYS A 213 29.35 -9.98 16.15
N VAL A 214 30.32 -10.89 16.09
CA VAL A 214 31.41 -10.93 15.10
C VAL A 214 30.84 -10.83 13.67
N ARG A 215 31.45 -9.97 12.85
CA ARG A 215 31.06 -9.66 11.47
C ARG A 215 31.20 -10.92 10.60
N LYS A 216 30.10 -11.65 10.39
CA LYS A 216 30.05 -12.75 9.41
C LYS A 216 30.19 -12.19 8.00
N LEU A 217 30.97 -12.87 7.15
CA LEU A 217 31.07 -12.61 5.71
C LEU A 217 29.66 -12.50 5.10
N PRO A 218 29.42 -11.58 4.14
CA PRO A 218 28.12 -11.46 3.50
C PRO A 218 27.74 -12.80 2.87
N PRO A 219 26.54 -13.34 3.15
CA PRO A 219 26.11 -14.60 2.55
C PRO A 219 26.11 -14.47 1.03
N LYS A 220 26.67 -15.46 0.31
CA LYS A 220 26.53 -15.58 -1.15
C LYS A 220 25.04 -15.46 -1.48
N GLN A 221 24.66 -14.44 -2.26
CA GLN A 221 23.29 -14.29 -2.74
C GLN A 221 22.98 -15.46 -3.67
N LEU A 222 22.30 -16.48 -3.14
CA LEU A 222 21.71 -17.52 -3.95
C LEU A 222 20.61 -16.89 -4.81
N VAL A 223 20.64 -17.15 -6.12
CA VAL A 223 19.57 -16.74 -7.04
C VAL A 223 18.28 -17.40 -6.54
N LYS A 224 17.38 -16.60 -5.95
CA LYS A 224 16.12 -17.10 -5.41
C LYS A 224 15.25 -17.58 -6.56
N LYS A 225 14.72 -18.81 -6.46
CA LYS A 225 13.72 -19.32 -7.42
C LYS A 225 12.51 -18.36 -7.45
N PRO A 226 11.91 -18.08 -8.63
CA PRO A 226 10.72 -17.24 -8.73
C PRO A 226 9.57 -17.79 -7.88
N THR A 227 8.82 -16.90 -7.22
CA THR A 227 7.59 -17.28 -6.50
C THR A 227 6.48 -17.64 -7.48
N ARG A 228 5.44 -18.37 -7.06
CA ARG A 228 4.28 -18.70 -7.91
C ARG A 228 3.62 -17.44 -8.50
N LYS A 229 3.44 -16.39 -7.69
CA LYS A 229 2.93 -15.07 -8.13
C LYS A 229 3.81 -14.44 -9.23
N ARG A 230 5.13 -14.61 -9.12
CA ARG A 230 6.05 -14.11 -10.14
C ARG A 230 6.00 -14.92 -11.43
N GLN A 231 5.87 -16.25 -11.33
CA GLN A 231 5.69 -17.12 -12.49
C GLN A 231 4.41 -16.76 -13.26
N GLN A 232 3.32 -16.44 -12.56
CA GLN A 232 2.07 -15.97 -13.20
C GLN A 232 2.26 -14.67 -13.97
N GLN A 233 3.03 -13.71 -13.45
CA GLN A 233 3.37 -12.47 -14.18
C GLN A 233 4.22 -12.76 -15.43
N GLU A 234 5.17 -13.70 -15.33
CA GLU A 234 5.99 -14.14 -16.45
C GLU A 234 5.15 -14.84 -17.53
N GLU A 235 4.24 -15.72 -17.12
CA GLU A 235 3.29 -16.38 -18.02
C GLU A 235 2.36 -15.36 -18.70
N ALA A 236 1.80 -14.42 -17.95
CA ALA A 236 0.95 -13.35 -18.50
C ALA A 236 1.69 -12.51 -19.55
N PHE A 237 2.94 -12.12 -19.29
CA PHE A 237 3.74 -11.34 -20.25
C PHE A 237 4.16 -12.15 -21.48
N THR A 238 4.52 -13.41 -21.29
CA THR A 238 4.95 -14.30 -22.39
C THR A 238 3.80 -14.76 -23.27
N THR A 239 2.57 -14.78 -22.75
CA THR A 239 1.34 -15.10 -23.50
C THR A 239 0.56 -13.86 -23.94
N LEU A 240 1.04 -12.66 -23.60
CA LEU A 240 0.40 -11.38 -23.93
C LEU A 240 0.09 -11.27 -25.44
N PRO A 241 -1.19 -11.05 -25.82
CA PRO A 241 -1.57 -10.90 -27.23
C PRO A 241 -0.87 -9.72 -27.90
N GLY A 242 -0.60 -9.84 -29.21
CA GLY A 242 -0.17 -8.70 -30.02
C GLY A 242 -1.23 -7.60 -30.01
N ASN A 243 -0.78 -6.34 -30.07
CA ASN A 243 -1.58 -5.11 -29.92
C ASN A 243 -2.18 -4.87 -28.52
N SER A 244 -1.79 -5.65 -27.51
CA SER A 244 -2.15 -5.34 -26.12
C SER A 244 -1.57 -3.99 -25.71
N VAL A 245 -2.39 -3.18 -25.05
CA VAL A 245 -1.98 -1.87 -24.52
C VAL A 245 -1.18 -2.07 -23.24
N VAL A 246 0.00 -1.47 -23.19
CA VAL A 246 0.90 -1.49 -22.03
C VAL A 246 1.24 -0.07 -21.64
N ALA A 247 1.09 0.24 -20.35
CA ALA A 247 1.53 1.47 -19.71
C ALA A 247 2.82 1.21 -18.92
N ILE A 248 3.80 2.10 -19.08
CA ILE A 248 5.10 2.01 -18.40
C ILE A 248 5.25 3.27 -17.53
N PRO A 249 5.44 3.14 -16.21
CA PRO A 249 5.65 4.29 -15.35
C PRO A 249 6.98 4.98 -15.69
N VAL A 250 6.92 6.30 -15.84
CA VAL A 250 8.04 7.20 -16.12
C VAL A 250 8.05 8.33 -15.09
N ASN A 251 9.11 9.14 -15.04
CA ASN A 251 9.21 10.29 -14.12
C ASN A 251 8.91 9.93 -12.65
N GLY A 252 9.46 8.81 -12.17
CA GLY A 252 9.22 8.32 -10.80
C GLY A 252 7.80 7.79 -10.56
N GLY A 253 7.01 7.56 -11.61
CA GLY A 253 5.63 7.07 -11.53
C GLY A 253 4.56 8.17 -11.47
N THR A 254 4.93 9.42 -11.78
CA THR A 254 4.00 10.55 -11.93
C THR A 254 3.34 10.58 -13.30
N SER A 255 3.98 10.00 -14.33
CA SER A 255 3.42 9.88 -15.68
C SER A 255 3.62 8.46 -16.22
N PHE A 256 2.91 8.13 -17.29
CA PHE A 256 2.93 6.81 -17.93
C PHE A 256 3.08 6.94 -19.43
N ALA A 257 4.06 6.24 -19.99
CA ALA A 257 4.15 6.03 -21.43
C ALA A 257 3.22 4.88 -21.81
N ILE A 258 2.17 5.18 -22.56
CA ILE A 258 1.17 4.22 -23.03
C ILE A 258 1.50 3.86 -24.47
N GLY A 259 1.47 2.57 -24.76
CA GLY A 259 1.78 2.06 -26.08
C GLY A 259 1.29 0.64 -26.30
N LYS A 260 1.70 0.03 -27.41
CA LYS A 260 1.28 -1.33 -27.79
C LYS A 260 2.44 -2.26 -28.01
N VAL A 261 2.23 -3.52 -27.63
CA VAL A 261 3.15 -4.60 -27.98
C VAL A 261 2.95 -5.00 -29.44
N LEU A 262 4.03 -5.05 -30.20
CA LEU A 262 4.02 -5.30 -31.64
C LEU A 262 4.58 -6.67 -32.00
N GLY A 263 3.89 -7.33 -32.93
CA GLY A 263 4.38 -8.53 -33.60
C GLY A 263 4.65 -9.73 -32.67
N ARG A 264 5.64 -10.54 -33.07
CA ARG A 264 6.03 -11.77 -32.36
C ARG A 264 7.03 -11.46 -31.23
N PRO A 265 7.09 -12.28 -30.17
CA PRO A 265 8.11 -12.12 -29.15
C PRO A 265 9.52 -12.28 -29.74
N ILE A 266 10.46 -11.55 -29.14
CA ILE A 266 11.86 -11.48 -29.54
C ILE A 266 12.75 -11.82 -28.33
N THR A 267 14.04 -11.99 -28.60
CA THR A 267 15.06 -12.15 -27.56
C THR A 267 16.04 -11.00 -27.64
N VAL A 268 16.17 -10.25 -26.54
CA VAL A 268 17.13 -9.15 -26.40
C VAL A 268 18.08 -9.51 -25.27
N GLU A 269 19.38 -9.55 -25.56
CA GLU A 269 20.42 -9.92 -24.57
C GLU A 269 20.13 -11.24 -23.82
N GLY A 270 19.57 -12.23 -24.53
CA GLY A 270 19.22 -13.54 -23.96
C GLY A 270 17.93 -13.55 -23.12
N HIS A 271 17.23 -12.43 -23.01
CA HIS A 271 15.98 -12.31 -22.27
C HIS A 271 14.78 -12.19 -23.21
N PHE A 272 13.65 -12.77 -22.78
CA PHE A 272 12.38 -12.63 -23.49
C PHE A 272 11.95 -11.16 -23.51
N ALA A 273 11.68 -10.64 -24.70
CA ALA A 273 11.27 -9.27 -24.91
C ALA A 273 10.16 -9.19 -25.97
N ARG A 274 9.53 -8.01 -26.04
CA ARG A 274 8.49 -7.67 -26.99
C ARG A 274 8.87 -6.37 -27.68
N ASN A 275 8.61 -6.26 -28.99
CA ASN A 275 8.63 -4.96 -29.63
C ASN A 275 7.52 -4.10 -29.03
N PHE A 276 7.80 -2.83 -28.81
CA PHE A 276 6.90 -1.88 -28.18
C PHE A 276 6.96 -0.57 -28.95
N GLN A 277 5.81 0.08 -29.05
CA GLN A 277 5.69 1.41 -29.62
C GLN A 277 4.89 2.25 -28.65
N VAL A 278 5.48 3.37 -28.22
CA VAL A 278 4.80 4.40 -27.44
C VAL A 278 3.87 5.18 -28.37
N ASP A 279 2.62 5.33 -27.93
CA ASP A 279 1.59 6.09 -28.62
C ASP A 279 1.40 7.47 -27.96
N GLU A 280 1.41 7.52 -26.63
CA GLU A 280 1.22 8.77 -25.84
C GLU A 280 1.94 8.70 -24.49
N ILE A 281 2.15 9.86 -23.87
CA ILE A 281 2.59 9.99 -22.47
C ILE A 281 1.54 10.79 -21.73
N VAL A 282 1.00 10.22 -20.64
CA VAL A 282 -0.08 10.83 -19.86
C VAL A 282 0.28 10.94 -18.39
N ASP A 283 -0.31 11.92 -17.72
CA ASP A 283 -0.19 12.06 -16.27
C ASP A 283 -0.98 10.96 -15.53
N ARG A 284 -0.50 10.56 -14.35
CA ARG A 284 -1.17 9.56 -13.50
C ARG A 284 -2.60 9.96 -13.11
N SER A 285 -2.90 11.26 -13.01
CA SER A 285 -4.24 11.76 -12.69
C SER A 285 -5.28 11.52 -13.79
N VAL A 286 -4.87 11.15 -15.01
CA VAL A 286 -5.78 10.86 -16.13
C VAL A 286 -6.46 9.50 -15.98
N PHE A 287 -5.93 8.60 -15.14
CA PHE A 287 -6.55 7.31 -14.89
C PHE A 287 -7.71 7.45 -13.91
N ASP A 288 -8.84 6.79 -14.18
CA ASP A 288 -10.04 6.86 -13.33
C ASP A 288 -9.78 6.40 -11.89
N TYR A 289 -8.83 5.48 -11.70
CA TYR A 289 -8.48 4.96 -10.38
C TYR A 289 -6.97 4.82 -10.18
N PRO A 290 -6.27 5.94 -9.90
CA PRO A 290 -4.81 5.98 -9.84
C PRO A 290 -4.22 5.15 -8.69
N ALA A 291 -5.02 4.81 -7.67
CA ALA A 291 -4.60 3.94 -6.57
C ALA A 291 -4.10 2.55 -7.04
N LEU A 292 -4.64 2.01 -8.15
CA LEU A 292 -4.16 0.75 -8.72
C LEU A 292 -2.71 0.84 -9.21
N MET A 293 -2.24 2.04 -9.53
CA MET A 293 -0.85 2.29 -9.90
C MET A 293 0.11 2.23 -8.70
N GLN A 294 -0.37 1.99 -7.49
CA GLN A 294 0.46 1.66 -6.34
C GLN A 294 0.76 0.16 -6.22
N ASP A 295 0.29 -0.67 -7.16
CA ASP A 295 0.56 -2.11 -7.16
C ASP A 295 2.07 -2.39 -7.31
N PRO A 296 2.69 -3.11 -6.35
CA PRO A 296 4.12 -3.40 -6.38
C PRO A 296 4.53 -4.49 -7.38
N ARG A 297 3.57 -5.18 -8.04
CA ARG A 297 3.86 -6.18 -9.07
C ARG A 297 4.63 -5.53 -10.23
N ALA A 298 5.50 -6.31 -10.86
CA ALA A 298 6.27 -5.83 -11.99
C ALA A 298 5.42 -5.77 -13.26
N PHE A 299 4.44 -6.66 -13.37
CA PHE A 299 3.49 -6.69 -14.48
C PHE A 299 2.12 -7.07 -13.98
N PHE A 300 1.12 -6.22 -14.22
CA PHE A 300 -0.23 -6.42 -13.70
C PHE A 300 -1.27 -5.73 -14.58
N PRO A 301 -2.51 -6.23 -14.62
CA PRO A 301 -3.59 -5.60 -15.36
C PRO A 301 -4.29 -4.51 -14.54
N ILE A 302 -4.80 -3.49 -15.23
CA ILE A 302 -5.74 -2.49 -14.70
C ILE A 302 -6.91 -2.33 -15.69
N PRO A 303 -8.08 -1.83 -15.26
CA PRO A 303 -9.16 -1.51 -16.18
C PRO A 303 -8.65 -0.62 -17.32
N ALA A 304 -9.11 -0.89 -18.54
CA ALA A 304 -8.79 -0.02 -19.66
C ALA A 304 -9.34 1.39 -19.41
N ARG A 305 -8.58 2.40 -19.86
CA ARG A 305 -9.00 3.81 -19.89
C ARG A 305 -10.09 4.04 -20.94
#